data_AF-A0A6A6GZ65-F1
#
_entry.id   AF-A0A6A6GZ65-F1
#
_cell.length_a   1.000
_cell.length_b   1.000
_cell.length_c   1.000
_cell.angle_alpha   90.00
_cell.angle_beta   90.00
_cell.angle_gamma   90.00
#
_symmetry.space_group_name_H-M   'P 1'
#
loop_
_entity.id
_entity.type
_entity.pdbx_description
1 polymer ?
#
loop_
_entity_poly.entity_id
_entity_poly.type
_entity_poly.pdbx_seq_one_letter_code
_entity_poly.pdbx_strand_id
1 'polypeptide(L)'
;MSRFFSSTAAKAVGQWFGYGRDKLTPKWRTAVEKFTEPGGSAEKRLGEIKSVTIKSREEGPVHKSHFNPKDKEEVVSLRVEGEKGTKTCHVYEDGTGTTKKGGGRD
;
A
#
# COMPACT_ATOMS: atom_id res chain seq x y z
N MET A 1 0.95 4.26 35.51
CA MET A 1 1.07 3.20 34.49
C MET A 1 -0.31 2.94 33.91
N SER A 2 -0.54 3.33 32.67
CA SER A 2 -1.75 3.00 31.93
C SER A 2 -1.47 3.22 30.44
N ARG A 3 -0.84 2.21 29.82
CA ARG A 3 -0.76 2.09 28.37
C ARG A 3 -2.11 1.57 27.91
N PHE A 4 -3.01 2.49 27.61
CA PHE A 4 -4.19 2.17 26.82
C PHE A 4 -3.70 1.71 25.46
N PHE A 5 -3.66 0.40 25.24
CA PHE A 5 -3.66 -0.13 23.89
C PHE A 5 -5.05 0.21 23.34
N SER A 6 -5.15 1.34 22.63
CA SER A 6 -6.28 1.57 21.73
C SER A 6 -6.31 0.37 20.81
N SER A 7 -7.27 -0.52 21.06
CA SER A 7 -7.72 -1.51 20.10
C SER A 7 -8.32 -0.73 18.94
N THR A 8 -7.44 -0.27 18.02
CA THR A 8 -7.83 0.13 16.68
C THR A 8 -8.41 -1.14 16.06
N ALA A 9 -9.72 -1.30 16.19
CA ALA A 9 -10.46 -2.29 15.43
C ALA A 9 -10.05 -2.06 13.97
N ALA A 10 -9.33 -3.03 13.41
CA ALA A 10 -8.84 -2.93 12.05
C ALA A 10 -10.06 -2.72 11.16
N LYS A 11 -10.31 -1.49 10.71
CA LYS A 11 -11.18 -1.22 9.57
C LYS A 11 -10.51 -1.89 8.39
N ALA A 12 -10.80 -3.18 8.22
CA ALA A 12 -10.35 -3.95 7.09
C ALA A 12 -10.85 -3.20 5.86
N VAL A 13 -9.94 -2.93 4.93
CA VAL A 13 -10.25 -2.34 3.62
C VAL A 13 -11.49 -3.03 3.08
N GLY A 14 -12.56 -2.25 2.89
CA GLY A 14 -13.88 -2.80 2.63
C GLY A 14 -13.96 -3.61 1.35
N GLN A 15 -13.13 -3.28 0.35
CA GLN A 15 -13.12 -3.97 -0.93
C GLN A 15 -11.72 -4.02 -1.56
N TRP A 16 -11.31 -5.23 -1.95
CA TRP A 16 -10.08 -5.47 -2.71
C TRP A 16 -10.42 -5.82 -4.16
N PHE A 17 -9.76 -5.16 -5.11
CA PHE A 17 -9.97 -5.35 -6.54
C PHE A 17 -8.65 -5.60 -7.30
N GLY A 18 -8.75 -6.01 -8.55
CA GLY A 18 -7.60 -6.22 -9.43
C GLY A 18 -6.94 -7.58 -9.20
N TYR A 19 -5.61 -7.60 -9.11
CA TYR A 19 -4.86 -8.84 -8.89
C TYR A 19 -5.18 -9.41 -7.50
N GLY A 20 -5.46 -10.70 -7.42
CA GLY A 20 -5.86 -11.35 -6.16
C GLY A 20 -4.75 -11.22 -5.10
N ARG A 21 -5.08 -10.66 -3.94
CA ARG A 21 -4.15 -10.52 -2.81
C ARG A 21 -3.53 -11.86 -2.41
N ASP A 22 -4.30 -12.95 -2.46
CA ASP A 22 -3.85 -14.29 -2.12
C ASP A 22 -2.90 -14.91 -3.16
N LYS A 23 -2.82 -14.31 -4.36
CA LYS A 23 -1.83 -14.67 -5.39
C LYS A 23 -0.52 -13.90 -5.24
N LEU A 24 -0.45 -12.92 -4.32
CA LEU A 24 0.81 -12.27 -3.97
C LEU A 24 1.63 -13.22 -3.09
N THR A 25 2.95 -13.19 -3.25
CA THR A 25 3.83 -13.88 -2.30
C THR A 25 3.60 -13.31 -0.89
N PRO A 26 3.80 -14.09 0.18
CA PRO A 26 3.52 -13.66 1.56
C PRO A 26 4.18 -12.34 1.95
N LYS A 27 5.38 -12.07 1.42
CA LYS A 27 6.11 -10.81 1.61
C LYS A 27 5.31 -9.59 1.13
N TRP A 28 4.93 -9.57 -0.14
CA TRP A 28 4.13 -8.50 -0.76
C TRP A 28 2.74 -8.36 -0.16
N ARG A 29 2.12 -9.48 0.23
CA ARG A 29 0.85 -9.45 0.96
C ARG A 29 0.99 -8.68 2.27
N THR A 30 2.00 -9.02 3.06
CA THR A 30 2.27 -8.35 4.35
C THR A 30 2.57 -6.86 4.14
N ALA A 31 3.33 -6.51 3.11
CA ALA A 31 3.64 -5.13 2.77
C ALA A 31 2.39 -4.31 2.43
N VAL A 32 1.52 -4.86 1.58
CA VAL A 32 0.27 -4.21 1.16
C VAL A 32 -0.73 -4.13 2.31
N GLU A 33 -0.81 -5.16 3.17
CA GLU A 33 -1.60 -5.14 4.39
C GLU A 33 -1.11 -4.00 5.31
N LYS A 34 0.19 -3.96 5.66
CA LYS A 34 0.76 -2.87 6.48
C LYS A 34 0.52 -1.48 5.92
N PHE A 35 0.60 -1.32 4.60
CA PHE A 35 0.39 -0.03 3.97
C PHE A 35 -1.07 0.45 4.06
N THR A 36 -2.02 -0.48 4.02
CA THR A 36 -3.47 -0.23 3.98
C THR A 36 -4.17 -0.47 5.31
N GLU A 37 -3.45 -0.91 6.33
CA GLU A 37 -3.94 -0.99 7.69
C GLU A 37 -4.36 0.39 8.21
N PRO A 38 -5.35 0.46 9.11
CA PRO A 38 -5.77 1.71 9.72
C PRO A 38 -4.62 2.35 10.51
N GLY A 39 -4.42 3.65 10.31
CA GLY A 39 -3.22 4.39 10.74
C GLY A 39 -1.99 4.20 9.84
N GLY A 40 -2.06 3.34 8.83
CA GLY A 40 -1.02 3.12 7.83
C GLY A 40 -0.86 4.30 6.86
N SER A 41 0.20 4.24 6.04
CA SER A 41 0.58 5.33 5.16
C SER A 41 -0.47 5.66 4.08
N ALA A 42 -1.32 4.70 3.71
CA ALA A 42 -2.46 4.94 2.83
C ALA A 42 -3.55 5.80 3.49
N GLU A 43 -3.98 5.44 4.70
CA GLU A 43 -5.04 6.14 5.42
C GLU A 43 -4.60 7.54 5.85
N LYS A 44 -3.35 7.71 6.30
CA LYS A 44 -2.77 9.02 6.59
C LYS A 44 -2.88 10.00 5.41
N ARG A 45 -2.76 9.49 4.18
CA ARG A 45 -2.76 10.29 2.95
C ARG A 45 -4.15 10.50 2.36
N LEU A 46 -4.98 9.45 2.35
CA LEU A 46 -6.27 9.43 1.65
C LEU A 46 -7.49 9.46 2.57
N GLY A 47 -7.28 9.46 3.89
CA GLY A 47 -8.36 9.26 4.86
C GLY A 47 -8.84 7.81 4.86
N GLU A 48 -10.03 7.59 5.40
CA GLU A 48 -10.64 6.27 5.51
C GLU A 48 -10.66 5.55 4.15
N ILE A 49 -10.06 4.37 4.10
CA ILE A 49 -9.87 3.60 2.87
C ILE A 49 -11.17 2.87 2.52
N LYS A 50 -11.73 3.18 1.35
CA LYS A 50 -12.95 2.54 0.82
C LYS A 50 -12.61 1.28 0.02
N SER A 51 -11.63 1.37 -0.88
CA SER A 51 -11.21 0.24 -1.70
C SER A 51 -9.74 0.28 -2.07
N VAL A 52 -9.16 -0.90 -2.32
CA VAL A 52 -7.78 -1.05 -2.79
C VAL A 52 -7.76 -1.95 -4.01
N THR A 53 -7.21 -1.45 -5.10
CA THR A 53 -7.02 -2.21 -6.35
C THR A 53 -5.55 -2.51 -6.56
N ILE A 54 -5.16 -3.78 -6.54
CA ILE A 54 -3.78 -4.19 -6.86
C ILE A 54 -3.64 -4.20 -8.39
N LYS A 55 -2.75 -3.36 -8.93
CA LYS A 55 -2.51 -3.29 -10.37
C LYS A 55 -1.45 -4.31 -10.75
N SER A 56 -1.81 -5.27 -11.59
CA SER A 56 -0.86 -6.15 -12.29
C SER A 56 -0.58 -5.64 -13.69
N ARG A 57 0.68 -5.70 -14.11
CA ARG A 57 1.10 -5.55 -15.51
C ARG A 57 1.19 -6.94 -16.16
N GLU A 58 1.47 -6.99 -17.46
CA GLU A 58 1.66 -8.27 -18.19
C GLU A 58 2.70 -9.19 -17.54
N GLU A 59 3.78 -8.63 -16.98
CA GLU A 59 4.82 -9.38 -16.27
C GLU A 59 4.47 -9.70 -14.80
N GLY A 60 3.35 -9.19 -14.27
CA GLY A 60 2.89 -9.43 -12.90
C GLY A 60 2.63 -8.16 -12.07
N PRO A 61 2.23 -8.31 -10.80
CA PRO A 61 1.96 -7.20 -9.88
C PRO A 61 3.22 -6.51 -9.34
N VAL A 62 4.33 -7.24 -9.30
CA VAL A 62 5.64 -6.76 -8.84
C VAL A 62 6.43 -6.31 -10.05
N HIS A 63 6.92 -5.07 -10.04
CA HIS A 63 7.74 -4.54 -11.12
C HIS A 63 8.73 -3.52 -10.58
N LYS A 64 9.76 -3.20 -11.36
CA LYS A 64 10.74 -2.18 -10.98
C LYS A 64 10.12 -0.79 -11.10
N SER A 65 10.45 0.08 -10.15
CA SER A 65 9.98 1.46 -10.19
C SER A 65 10.58 2.21 -11.38
N HIS A 66 9.74 2.59 -12.35
CA HIS A 66 10.15 3.46 -13.46
C HIS A 66 10.53 4.88 -13.01
N PHE A 67 10.22 5.26 -11.77
CA PHE A 67 10.41 6.63 -11.28
C PHE A 67 11.87 6.92 -10.87
N ASN A 68 12.66 5.87 -10.61
CA ASN A 68 14.08 6.01 -10.30
C ASN A 68 14.84 4.85 -10.97
N PRO A 69 15.45 5.04 -12.16
CA PRO A 69 16.11 3.97 -12.89
C PRO A 69 17.36 3.39 -12.20
N LYS A 70 17.85 4.06 -11.14
CA LYS A 70 18.92 3.55 -10.26
C LYS A 70 18.40 2.67 -9.12
N ASP A 71 17.10 2.73 -8.87
CA ASP A 71 16.39 1.97 -7.84
C ASP A 71 16.01 0.63 -8.47
N LYS A 72 16.78 -0.40 -8.14
CA LYS A 72 16.47 -1.77 -8.57
C LYS A 72 15.40 -2.41 -7.69
N GLU A 73 14.87 -1.68 -6.73
CA GLU A 73 13.85 -2.19 -5.82
C GLU A 73 12.56 -2.47 -6.59
N GLU A 74 12.03 -3.65 -6.31
CA GLU A 74 10.74 -4.07 -6.78
C GLU A 74 9.65 -3.31 -6.02
N VAL A 75 8.54 -3.03 -6.70
CA VAL A 75 7.37 -2.36 -6.11
C VAL A 75 6.09 -3.00 -6.61
N VAL A 76 5.06 -2.92 -5.78
CA VAL A 76 3.68 -3.25 -6.15
C VAL A 76 2.90 -1.96 -6.33
N SER A 77 2.31 -1.79 -7.51
CA SER A 77 1.38 -0.68 -7.74
C SER A 77 0.00 -1.03 -7.19
N LEU A 78 -0.54 -0.13 -6.38
CA LEU A 78 -1.87 -0.24 -5.84
C LEU A 78 -2.60 1.08 -5.94
N ARG A 79 -3.83 1.03 -6.45
CA ARG A 79 -4.74 2.16 -6.49
C ARG A 79 -5.61 2.11 -5.25
N VAL A 80 -5.42 3.04 -4.34
CA VAL A 80 -6.19 3.17 -3.12
C VAL A 80 -7.22 4.26 -3.32
N GLU A 81 -8.46 3.97 -3.00
CA GLU A 81 -9.54 4.93 -2.93
C GLU A 81 -9.88 5.18 -1.46
N GLY A 82 -9.69 6.41 -1.01
CA GLY A 82 -10.09 6.85 0.31
C GLY A 82 -11.08 8.00 0.25
N GLU A 83 -11.53 8.44 1.41
CA GLU A 83 -12.45 9.58 1.55
C GLU A 83 -11.96 10.86 0.85
N LYS A 84 -10.66 11.15 0.94
CA LYS A 84 -10.04 12.33 0.32
C LYS A 84 -9.80 12.18 -1.18
N GLY A 85 -10.06 10.99 -1.75
CA GLY A 85 -9.94 10.72 -3.18
C GLY A 85 -9.15 9.46 -3.50
N THR A 86 -8.89 9.27 -4.79
CA THR A 86 -8.24 8.06 -5.31
C THR A 86 -6.80 8.35 -5.74
N LYS A 87 -5.84 7.53 -5.30
CA LYS A 87 -4.42 7.67 -5.68
C LYS A 87 -3.76 6.34 -5.97
N THR A 88 -2.90 6.32 -6.97
CA THR A 88 -2.01 5.17 -7.21
C THR A 88 -0.73 5.35 -6.39
N CYS A 89 -0.49 4.40 -5.49
CA CYS A 89 0.70 4.30 -4.66
C CYS A 89 1.55 3.13 -5.16
N HIS A 90 2.87 3.24 -4.98
CA HIS A 90 3.77 2.10 -5.12
C HIS A 90 4.24 1.73 -3.71
N VAL A 91 4.16 0.45 -3.38
CA VAL A 91 4.58 -0.11 -2.10
C VAL A 91 5.78 -0.99 -2.33
N TYR A 92 6.82 -0.82 -1.51
CA TYR A 92 8.03 -1.62 -1.51
C TYR A 92 7.86 -2.90 -0.66
N GLU A 93 8.81 -3.83 -0.75
CA GLU A 93 8.74 -5.11 -0.02
C GLU A 93 8.68 -4.91 1.50
N ASP A 94 9.25 -3.81 2.00
CA ASP A 94 9.26 -3.46 3.43
C ASP A 94 7.92 -2.90 3.94
N GLY A 95 6.96 -2.64 3.04
CA GLY A 95 5.66 -2.03 3.37
C GLY A 95 5.68 -0.50 3.35
N THR A 96 6.81 0.13 3.03
CA THR A 96 6.86 1.58 2.84
C THR A 96 6.29 1.96 1.48
N GLY A 97 5.58 3.09 1.43
CA GLY A 97 5.06 3.62 0.17
C GLY A 97 6.02 4.62 -0.44
N THR A 98 6.27 4.57 -1.76
CA THR A 98 7.01 5.64 -2.43
C THR A 98 6.25 6.96 -2.29
N THR A 99 6.84 7.94 -1.62
CA THR A 99 6.58 9.35 -1.92
C THR A 99 7.41 9.69 -3.15
N LYS A 100 6.87 10.47 -4.08
CA LYS A 100 7.58 10.99 -5.26
C LYS A 100 9.01 11.41 -4.86
N LYS A 101 10.03 10.96 -5.61
CA LYS A 101 11.45 11.21 -5.32
C LYS A 101 11.66 12.70 -4.98
N GLY A 102 12.02 12.98 -3.71
CA GLY A 102 12.08 14.33 -3.12
C GLY A 102 11.29 14.50 -1.82
N GLY A 103 10.32 13.62 -1.53
CA GLY A 103 9.69 13.53 -0.20
C GLY A 103 10.29 12.39 0.60
N GLY A 104 10.74 12.67 1.83
CA GLY A 104 11.37 11.70 2.73
C GLY A 104 10.56 10.40 2.90
N ARG A 105 11.28 9.31 3.19
CA ARG A 105 10.72 8.04 3.65
C ARG A 105 9.97 8.30 4.97
N ASP A 106 8.70 7.95 5.02
CA ASP A 106 7.85 7.95 6.23
C ASP A 106 7.43 6.51 6.54
#